data_AF-A0A9W9NUY6-F1
#
_entry.id   AF-A0A9W9NUY6-F1
#
_cell.length_a   1.000
_cell.length_b   1.000
_cell.length_c   1.000
_cell.angle_alpha   90.00
_cell.angle_beta   90.00
_cell.angle_gamma   90.00
#
_symmetry.space_group_name_H-M   'P 1'
#
loop_
_entity.id
_entity.type
_entity.pdbx_description
1 polymer ?
#
loop_
_entity_poly.entity_id
_entity_poly.type
_entity_poly.pdbx_seq_one_letter_code
_entity_poly.pdbx_strand_id
1 'polypeptide(L)'
;MGNKKHEKPKPLAGDFLDKLPTEKRLASDFYSAADCEDAIHGRRIPKNFGRRVLQLCVIRGIRHYYGFAQDMERLMPELTPVLDAKSSHEVVLEFIRALNARHIMSGVIPALSSPEETPYCIWHPDVPSKDTLRALVKKYPQMIYNAARACAIGGYLDLYKELDPLPEVHVAEEAGYAAAGGGPGQPRKPGDL
;
A
#
# COMPACT_ATOMS: atom_id res chain seq x y z
N MET A 1 30.36 -45.15 15.18
CA MET A 1 29.00 -44.57 15.07
C MET A 1 28.88 -43.41 16.06
N GLY A 2 29.17 -42.19 15.60
CA GLY A 2 29.05 -40.98 16.44
C GLY A 2 27.60 -40.51 16.46
N ASN A 3 26.99 -40.53 17.64
CA ASN A 3 25.62 -40.11 17.86
C ASN A 3 25.51 -38.58 17.66
N LYS A 4 25.06 -38.14 16.47
CA LYS A 4 24.76 -36.72 16.24
C LYS A 4 23.55 -36.37 17.10
N LYS A 5 23.78 -35.66 18.20
CA LYS A 5 22.71 -35.01 18.97
C LYS A 5 21.94 -34.13 17.99
N HIS A 6 20.66 -34.44 17.76
CA HIS A 6 19.74 -33.53 17.10
C HIS A 6 19.60 -32.30 17.99
N GLU A 7 20.41 -31.28 17.71
CA GLU A 7 20.27 -29.96 18.29
C GLU A 7 18.93 -29.39 17.79
N LYS A 8 17.99 -29.16 18.72
CA LYS A 8 16.70 -28.56 18.37
C LYS A 8 16.98 -27.21 17.68
N PRO A 9 16.30 -26.90 16.57
CA PRO A 9 16.49 -25.62 15.90
C PRO A 9 16.29 -24.49 16.91
N LYS A 10 17.24 -23.56 16.93
CA LYS A 10 17.19 -22.37 17.77
C LYS A 10 15.87 -21.65 17.44
N PRO A 11 15.02 -21.31 18.43
CA PRO A 11 13.75 -20.65 18.16
C PRO A 11 14.00 -19.38 17.33
N LEU A 12 13.21 -19.19 16.29
CA LEU A 12 13.33 -18.01 15.44
C LEU A 12 13.07 -16.77 16.29
N ALA A 13 13.71 -15.65 15.93
CA ALA A 13 13.52 -14.36 16.58
C ALA A 13 12.05 -13.93 16.40
N GLY A 14 11.17 -14.34 17.31
CA GLY A 14 9.72 -14.13 17.21
C GLY A 14 8.85 -15.23 17.83
N ASP A 15 9.37 -16.41 18.15
CA ASP A 15 8.57 -17.56 18.65
C ASP A 15 7.87 -17.30 20.00
N PHE A 16 8.28 -16.27 20.74
CA PHE A 16 7.59 -15.85 21.96
C PHE A 16 6.30 -15.07 21.68
N LEU A 17 6.20 -14.40 20.52
CA LEU A 17 5.03 -13.61 20.13
C LEU A 17 3.79 -14.50 20.01
N ASP A 18 3.95 -15.73 19.55
CA ASP A 18 2.85 -16.70 19.39
C ASP A 18 2.23 -17.13 20.74
N LYS A 19 2.95 -16.90 21.84
CA LYS A 19 2.47 -17.20 23.20
C LYS A 19 1.73 -16.02 23.82
N LEU A 20 1.75 -14.84 23.19
CA LEU A 20 1.07 -13.66 23.68
C LEU A 20 -0.40 -13.66 23.23
N PRO A 21 -1.33 -13.13 24.04
CA PRO A 21 -2.68 -12.81 23.60
C PRO A 21 -2.66 -11.92 22.35
N THR A 22 -3.65 -12.07 21.46
CA THR A 22 -3.69 -11.39 20.14
C THR A 22 -3.41 -9.89 20.22
N GLU A 23 -4.09 -9.16 21.09
CA GLU A 23 -3.89 -7.71 21.23
C GLU A 23 -2.44 -7.36 21.64
N LYS A 24 -1.88 -8.07 22.63
CA LYS A 24 -0.50 -7.87 23.09
C LYS A 24 0.51 -8.25 22.02
N ARG A 25 0.23 -9.31 21.26
CA ARG A 25 1.04 -9.75 20.12
C ARG A 25 1.06 -8.68 19.04
N LEU A 26 -0.10 -8.22 18.58
CA LEU A 26 -0.24 -7.19 17.54
C LEU A 26 0.38 -5.85 17.99
N ALA A 27 0.19 -5.46 19.25
CA ALA A 27 0.73 -4.23 19.81
C ALA A 27 2.24 -4.28 20.08
N SER A 28 2.85 -5.47 20.05
CA SER A 28 4.26 -5.65 20.39
C SER A 28 5.16 -4.78 19.51
N ASP A 29 6.13 -4.13 20.13
CA ASP A 29 7.19 -3.37 19.46
C ASP A 29 8.42 -4.25 19.19
N PHE A 30 8.29 -5.58 19.15
CA PHE A 30 9.41 -6.43 18.76
C PHE A 30 9.87 -6.10 17.33
N TYR A 31 11.19 -5.96 17.13
CA TYR A 31 11.76 -5.71 15.80
C TYR A 31 12.30 -7.00 15.20
N SER A 32 11.96 -7.24 13.94
CA SER A 32 12.50 -8.32 13.12
C SER A 32 12.79 -7.77 11.73
N ALA A 33 14.07 -7.80 11.33
CA ALA A 33 14.49 -7.40 9.99
C ALA A 33 13.83 -8.28 8.92
N ALA A 34 13.70 -9.59 9.20
CA ALA A 34 13.04 -10.54 8.30
C ALA A 34 11.55 -10.22 8.14
N ASP A 35 10.85 -9.80 9.19
CA ASP A 35 9.44 -9.39 9.08
C ASP A 35 9.30 -8.10 8.25
N CYS A 36 10.23 -7.14 8.40
CA CYS A 36 10.23 -5.92 7.59
C CYS A 36 10.46 -6.24 6.11
N GLU A 37 11.46 -7.08 5.83
CA GLU A 37 11.86 -7.54 4.50
C GLU A 37 10.77 -8.37 3.81
N ASP A 38 10.05 -9.21 4.55
CA ASP A 38 8.91 -9.94 4.00
C ASP A 38 7.73 -9.01 3.73
N ALA A 39 7.40 -8.11 4.67
CA ALA A 39 6.27 -7.20 4.56
C ALA A 39 6.43 -6.19 3.41
N ILE A 40 7.62 -5.58 3.27
CA ILE A 40 7.89 -4.60 2.22
C ILE A 40 7.78 -5.20 0.81
N HIS A 41 8.04 -6.50 0.70
CA HIS A 41 7.93 -7.29 -0.52
C HIS A 41 6.60 -8.05 -0.63
N GLY A 42 5.63 -7.80 0.26
CA GLY A 42 4.31 -8.43 0.22
C GLY A 42 4.32 -9.95 0.34
N ARG A 43 5.38 -10.53 0.92
CA ARG A 43 5.58 -11.99 1.04
C ARG A 43 4.84 -12.58 2.23
N ARG A 44 4.77 -11.86 3.35
CA ARG A 44 4.16 -12.34 4.59
C ARG A 44 3.71 -11.18 5.48
N ILE A 45 2.52 -11.33 6.07
CA ILE A 45 2.00 -10.39 7.05
C ILE A 45 2.75 -10.60 8.37
N PRO A 46 3.31 -9.54 8.99
CA PRO A 46 4.02 -9.68 10.25
C PRO A 46 3.09 -10.03 11.40
N LYS A 47 3.66 -10.63 12.45
CA LYS A 47 2.90 -11.04 13.65
C LYS A 47 2.55 -9.86 14.55
N ASN A 48 3.22 -8.73 14.39
CA ASN A 48 3.05 -7.53 15.19
C ASN A 48 3.16 -6.27 14.33
N PHE A 49 2.62 -5.17 14.84
CA PHE A 49 2.53 -3.87 14.16
C PHE A 49 2.92 -2.71 15.08
N GLY A 50 3.50 -3.00 16.24
CA GLY A 50 3.78 -1.98 17.26
C GLY A 50 4.95 -1.04 16.93
N ARG A 51 5.71 -1.30 15.85
CA ARG A 51 6.78 -0.42 15.36
C ARG A 51 6.41 0.26 14.06
N ARG A 52 6.66 1.57 14.00
CA ARG A 52 6.39 2.40 12.82
C ARG A 52 7.10 1.91 11.56
N VAL A 53 8.37 1.49 11.67
CA VAL A 53 9.13 0.99 10.50
C VAL A 53 8.45 -0.22 9.86
N LEU A 54 7.93 -1.14 10.67
CA LEU A 54 7.25 -2.33 10.19
C LEU A 54 5.89 -1.99 9.57
N GLN A 55 5.14 -1.06 10.18
CA GLN A 55 3.90 -0.52 9.60
C GLN A 55 4.14 0.07 8.20
N LEU A 56 5.20 0.86 8.02
CA LEU A 56 5.58 1.42 6.72
C LEU A 56 5.96 0.34 5.69
N CYS A 57 6.68 -0.70 6.12
CA CYS A 57 6.94 -1.88 5.27
C CYS A 57 5.63 -2.54 4.83
N VAL A 58 4.67 -2.72 5.73
CA VAL A 58 3.35 -3.30 5.38
C VAL A 58 2.58 -2.39 4.42
N ILE A 59 2.51 -1.09 4.67
CA ILE A 59 1.86 -0.11 3.77
C ILE A 59 2.48 -0.19 2.36
N ARG A 60 3.81 -0.27 2.28
CA ARG A 60 4.52 -0.44 1.01
C ARG A 60 4.21 -1.78 0.34
N GLY A 61 4.06 -2.86 1.12
CA GLY A 61 3.59 -4.16 0.65
C GLY A 61 2.18 -4.08 0.07
N ILE A 62 1.23 -3.49 0.81
CA ILE A 62 -0.16 -3.28 0.39
C ILE A 62 -0.22 -2.56 -0.96
N ARG A 63 0.53 -1.47 -1.12
CA ARG A 63 0.50 -0.68 -2.37
C ARG A 63 1.00 -1.44 -3.59
N HIS A 64 1.93 -2.38 -3.42
CA HIS A 64 2.61 -3.03 -4.55
C HIS A 64 2.12 -4.44 -4.88
N TYR A 65 1.50 -5.14 -3.94
CA TYR A 65 1.15 -6.55 -4.11
C TYR A 65 -0.33 -6.75 -3.79
N TYR A 66 -1.14 -6.98 -4.82
CA TYR A 66 -2.61 -6.99 -4.64
C TYR A 66 -3.11 -8.13 -3.75
N GLY A 67 -2.57 -9.35 -3.90
CA GLY A 67 -2.93 -10.48 -3.02
C GLY A 67 -2.61 -10.19 -1.55
N PHE A 68 -1.46 -9.59 -1.28
CA PHE A 68 -1.07 -9.15 0.06
C PHE A 68 -2.03 -8.08 0.63
N ALA A 69 -2.49 -7.14 -0.21
CA ALA A 69 -3.49 -6.15 0.18
C ALA A 69 -4.83 -6.80 0.57
N GLN A 70 -5.28 -7.82 -0.18
CA GLN A 70 -6.50 -8.57 0.15
C GLN A 70 -6.36 -9.32 1.48
N ASP A 71 -5.20 -9.91 1.75
CA ASP A 71 -4.94 -10.58 3.02
C ASP A 71 -4.93 -9.57 4.19
N MET A 72 -4.31 -8.40 3.99
CA MET A 72 -4.31 -7.30 4.97
C MET A 72 -5.72 -6.76 5.22
N GLU A 73 -6.56 -6.59 4.19
CA GLU A 73 -7.94 -6.12 4.32
C GLU A 73 -8.77 -7.01 5.24
N ARG A 74 -8.59 -8.34 5.15
CA ARG A 74 -9.27 -9.30 6.05
C ARG A 74 -8.82 -9.16 7.51
N LEU A 75 -7.58 -8.71 7.75
CA LEU A 75 -7.03 -8.51 9.10
C LEU A 75 -7.39 -7.14 9.70
N MET A 76 -7.79 -6.16 8.89
CA MET A 76 -8.06 -4.80 9.35
C MET A 76 -9.03 -4.72 10.54
N PRO A 77 -10.16 -5.48 10.60
CA PRO A 77 -11.07 -5.41 11.75
C PRO A 77 -10.41 -5.76 13.09
N GLU A 78 -9.48 -6.71 13.10
CA GLU A 78 -8.73 -7.10 14.30
C GLU A 78 -7.59 -6.12 14.62
N LEU A 79 -7.02 -5.49 13.59
CA LEU A 79 -5.87 -4.61 13.71
C LEU A 79 -6.25 -3.17 14.09
N THR A 80 -7.40 -2.68 13.65
CA THR A 80 -7.87 -1.31 13.88
C THR A 80 -7.88 -0.92 15.36
N PRO A 81 -8.47 -1.70 16.30
CA PRO A 81 -8.47 -1.34 17.72
C PRO A 81 -7.05 -1.22 18.31
N VAL A 82 -6.11 -2.04 17.82
CA VAL A 82 -4.73 -2.06 18.30
C VAL A 82 -3.94 -0.86 17.78
N LEU A 83 -4.13 -0.49 16.51
CA LEU A 83 -3.46 0.67 15.91
C LEU A 83 -4.00 1.99 16.48
N ASP A 84 -5.31 2.10 16.62
CA ASP A 84 -6.01 3.29 17.10
C ASP A 84 -5.60 3.61 18.56
N ALA A 85 -5.53 2.58 19.42
CA ALA A 85 -5.15 2.75 20.82
C ALA A 85 -3.70 3.19 21.03
N LYS A 86 -2.78 2.86 20.10
CA LYS A 86 -1.33 3.06 20.29
C LYS A 86 -0.75 4.24 19.52
N SER A 87 -1.33 4.58 18.36
CA SER A 87 -0.62 5.37 17.35
C SER A 87 -1.43 6.50 16.71
N SER A 88 -2.57 6.88 17.31
CA SER A 88 -3.58 7.80 16.77
C SER A 88 -4.34 7.24 15.56
N HIS A 89 -5.54 7.76 15.36
CA HIS A 89 -6.44 7.39 14.25
C HIS A 89 -5.79 7.52 12.87
N GLU A 90 -4.77 8.38 12.73
CA GLU A 90 -4.06 8.60 11.47
C GLU A 90 -3.37 7.33 10.95
N VAL A 91 -2.82 6.49 11.84
CA VAL A 91 -2.15 5.25 11.39
C VAL A 91 -3.15 4.28 10.77
N VAL A 92 -4.38 4.22 11.28
CA VAL A 92 -5.45 3.41 10.68
C VAL A 92 -5.78 3.96 9.28
N LEU A 93 -5.92 5.29 9.16
CA LEU A 93 -6.21 5.94 7.88
C LEU A 93 -5.12 5.70 6.83
N GLU A 94 -3.85 5.63 7.20
CA GLU A 94 -2.77 5.31 6.25
C GLU A 94 -2.91 3.90 5.66
N PHE A 95 -3.30 2.90 6.46
CA PHE A 95 -3.57 1.55 5.98
C PHE A 95 -4.80 1.55 5.06
N ILE A 96 -5.88 2.24 5.45
CA ILE A 96 -7.09 2.35 4.62
C ILE A 96 -6.78 3.02 3.28
N ARG A 97 -6.07 4.16 3.28
CA ARG A 97 -5.63 4.83 2.04
C ARG A 97 -4.77 3.91 1.18
N ALA A 98 -3.86 3.13 1.77
CA ALA A 98 -3.03 2.19 1.02
C ALA A 98 -3.87 1.09 0.34
N LEU A 99 -4.85 0.51 1.06
CA LEU A 99 -5.78 -0.49 0.54
C LEU A 99 -6.64 0.10 -0.58
N ASN A 100 -7.23 1.28 -0.37
CA ASN A 100 -8.04 1.99 -1.37
C ASN A 100 -7.25 2.30 -2.63
N ALA A 101 -6.01 2.79 -2.47
CA ALA A 101 -5.11 3.03 -3.60
C ALA A 101 -4.87 1.75 -4.41
N ARG A 102 -4.56 0.64 -3.71
CA ARG A 102 -4.28 -0.65 -4.37
C ARG A 102 -5.50 -1.23 -5.09
N HIS A 103 -6.70 -1.12 -4.51
CA HIS A 103 -7.94 -1.51 -5.17
C HIS A 103 -8.13 -0.75 -6.49
N ILE A 104 -7.99 0.57 -6.48
CA ILE A 104 -8.12 1.40 -7.69
C ILE A 104 -7.10 0.99 -8.76
N MET A 105 -5.83 0.81 -8.39
CA MET A 105 -4.78 0.33 -9.30
C MET A 105 -5.07 -1.06 -9.86
N SER A 106 -5.84 -1.87 -9.15
CA SER A 106 -6.22 -3.24 -9.54
C SER A 106 -7.60 -3.29 -10.22
N GLY A 107 -8.17 -2.14 -10.59
CA GLY A 107 -9.44 -2.05 -11.32
C GLY A 107 -10.70 -2.10 -10.46
N VAL A 108 -10.57 -2.09 -9.13
CA VAL A 108 -11.67 -2.17 -8.19
C VAL A 108 -11.94 -0.79 -7.58
N ILE A 109 -13.19 -0.33 -7.63
CA ILE A 109 -13.58 0.96 -7.01
C ILE A 109 -13.95 0.74 -5.54
N PRO A 110 -13.15 1.22 -4.58
CA PRO A 110 -13.43 1.00 -3.16
C PRO A 110 -14.70 1.72 -2.69
N ALA A 111 -15.16 1.37 -1.49
CA ALA A 111 -16.20 2.11 -0.78
C ALA A 111 -15.53 3.07 0.21
N LEU A 112 -15.36 4.33 -0.19
CA LEU A 112 -14.86 5.39 0.68
C LEU A 112 -15.97 5.82 1.64
N SER A 113 -15.71 5.72 2.95
CA SER A 113 -16.66 6.11 4.01
C SER A 113 -16.52 7.57 4.38
N SER A 114 -15.35 8.17 4.17
CA SER A 114 -15.10 9.58 4.46
C SER A 114 -14.01 10.17 3.53
N PRO A 115 -13.90 11.50 3.41
CA PRO A 115 -12.86 12.15 2.62
C PRO A 115 -11.43 11.77 3.05
N GLU A 116 -11.22 11.52 4.34
CA GLU A 116 -9.93 11.16 4.92
C GLU A 116 -9.41 9.80 4.42
N GLU A 117 -10.27 8.92 3.92
CA GLU A 117 -9.89 7.63 3.34
C GLU A 117 -9.39 7.74 1.89
N THR A 118 -9.49 8.94 1.29
CA THR A 118 -9.12 9.19 -0.11
C THR A 118 -7.61 9.03 -0.29
N PRO A 119 -7.15 8.08 -1.12
CA PRO A 119 -5.74 7.94 -1.42
C PRO A 119 -5.24 9.11 -2.28
N TYR A 120 -4.06 9.64 -1.96
CA TYR A 120 -3.41 10.64 -2.79
C TYR A 120 -2.93 10.03 -4.13
N CYS A 121 -1.97 9.09 -4.07
CA CYS A 121 -1.37 8.47 -5.24
C CYS A 121 -2.09 7.16 -5.60
N ILE A 122 -2.76 7.15 -6.75
CA ILE A 122 -3.53 6.00 -7.29
C ILE A 122 -2.92 5.40 -8.58
N TRP A 123 -1.70 5.80 -8.94
CA TRP A 123 -1.07 5.45 -10.22
C TRP A 123 0.29 4.73 -10.11
N HIS A 124 0.77 4.47 -8.89
CA HIS A 124 2.03 3.77 -8.66
C HIS A 124 1.87 2.63 -7.65
N PRO A 125 2.34 1.41 -7.96
CA PRO A 125 3.19 1.06 -9.11
C PRO A 125 2.47 0.80 -10.43
N ASP A 126 1.16 0.61 -10.40
CA ASP A 126 0.39 0.24 -11.59
C ASP A 126 -0.60 1.36 -11.89
N VAL A 127 -0.61 1.84 -13.14
CA VAL A 127 -1.56 2.88 -13.56
C VAL A 127 -2.93 2.23 -13.81
N PRO A 128 -4.02 2.73 -13.19
CA PRO A 128 -5.36 2.20 -13.44
C PRO A 128 -5.76 2.31 -14.91
N SER A 129 -6.70 1.48 -15.35
CA SER A 129 -7.25 1.58 -16.72
C SER A 129 -8.09 2.86 -16.89
N LYS A 130 -8.26 3.31 -18.13
CA LYS A 130 -9.15 4.44 -18.46
C LYS A 130 -10.58 4.21 -17.93
N ASP A 131 -11.10 2.99 -18.08
CA ASP A 131 -12.46 2.65 -17.62
C ASP A 131 -12.57 2.67 -16.10
N THR A 132 -11.53 2.21 -15.39
CA THR A 132 -11.46 2.33 -13.93
C THR A 132 -11.47 3.79 -13.50
N LEU A 133 -10.70 4.66 -14.16
CA LEU A 133 -10.67 6.09 -13.84
C LEU A 133 -12.01 6.77 -14.15
N ARG A 134 -12.68 6.43 -15.26
CA ARG A 134 -14.05 6.91 -15.54
C ARG A 134 -15.03 6.48 -14.45
N ALA A 135 -15.02 5.20 -14.08
CA ALA A 135 -15.89 4.67 -13.04
C ALA A 135 -15.60 5.33 -11.67
N LEU A 136 -14.32 5.61 -11.38
CA LEU A 136 -13.89 6.28 -10.17
C LEU A 136 -14.48 7.69 -10.09
N VAL A 137 -14.28 8.53 -11.11
CA VAL A 137 -14.78 9.91 -11.12
C VAL A 137 -16.31 9.95 -11.16
N LYS A 138 -16.95 9.01 -11.87
CA LYS A 138 -18.41 8.87 -11.88
C LYS A 138 -18.97 8.62 -10.47
N LYS A 139 -18.30 7.77 -9.67
CA LYS A 139 -18.73 7.45 -8.30
C LYS A 139 -18.30 8.53 -7.29
N TYR A 140 -17.12 9.09 -7.47
CA TYR A 140 -16.47 10.06 -6.58
C TYR A 140 -15.97 11.27 -7.40
N PRO A 141 -16.84 12.23 -7.75
CA PRO A 141 -16.47 13.38 -8.57
C PRO A 141 -15.32 14.21 -7.97
N GLN A 142 -15.18 14.23 -6.65
CA GLN A 142 -14.10 14.92 -5.95
C GLN A 142 -12.70 14.35 -6.25
N MET A 143 -12.60 13.11 -6.74
CA MET A 143 -11.32 12.47 -7.11
C MET A 143 -10.85 12.79 -8.53
N ILE A 144 -11.49 13.76 -9.21
CA ILE A 144 -11.14 14.15 -10.58
C ILE A 144 -9.65 14.50 -10.73
N TYR A 145 -9.05 15.18 -9.75
CA TYR A 145 -7.62 15.53 -9.80
C TYR A 145 -6.70 14.32 -9.61
N ASN A 146 -7.10 13.32 -8.80
CA ASN A 146 -6.35 12.06 -8.70
C ASN A 146 -6.40 11.30 -10.04
N ALA A 147 -7.57 11.27 -10.68
CA ALA A 147 -7.73 10.66 -12.00
C ALA A 147 -6.95 11.42 -13.08
N ALA A 148 -6.94 12.75 -13.03
CA ALA A 148 -6.17 13.60 -13.95
C ALA A 148 -4.65 13.34 -13.86
N ARG A 149 -4.10 13.22 -12.65
CA ARG A 149 -2.68 12.87 -12.44
C ARG A 149 -2.38 11.45 -12.93
N ALA A 150 -3.28 10.49 -12.70
CA ALA A 150 -3.15 9.16 -13.26
C ALA A 150 -3.21 9.18 -14.80
N CYS A 151 -4.02 10.04 -15.41
CA CYS A 151 -4.04 10.23 -16.86
C CYS A 151 -2.73 10.81 -17.39
N ALA A 152 -2.14 11.78 -16.69
CA ALA A 152 -0.84 12.36 -17.03
C ALA A 152 0.26 11.28 -17.03
N ILE A 153 0.27 10.42 -16.01
CA ILE A 153 1.24 9.31 -15.91
C ILE A 153 0.98 8.20 -16.92
N GLY A 154 -0.28 7.87 -17.19
CA GLY A 154 -0.69 6.84 -18.14
C GLY A 154 -0.67 7.27 -19.61
N GLY A 155 -0.43 8.56 -19.90
CA GLY A 155 -0.55 9.10 -21.26
C GLY A 155 -1.98 9.09 -21.81
N TYR A 156 -2.99 9.15 -20.94
CA TYR A 156 -4.41 9.08 -21.31
C TYR A 156 -4.97 10.46 -21.67
N LEU A 157 -4.42 11.09 -22.71
CA LEU A 157 -4.79 12.45 -23.11
C LEU A 157 -6.26 12.59 -23.50
N ASP A 158 -6.82 11.58 -24.15
CA ASP A 158 -8.22 11.48 -24.52
C ASP A 158 -9.13 11.47 -23.29
N LEU A 159 -8.81 10.65 -22.29
CA LEU A 159 -9.57 10.64 -21.03
C LEU A 159 -9.38 11.93 -20.24
N TYR A 160 -8.17 12.50 -20.20
CA TYR A 160 -7.93 13.78 -19.54
C TYR A 160 -8.84 14.89 -20.09
N LYS A 161 -8.97 14.97 -21.41
CA LYS A 161 -9.88 15.91 -22.08
C LYS A 161 -11.35 15.59 -21.83
N GLU A 162 -11.72 14.31 -21.76
CA GLU A 162 -13.08 13.86 -21.42
C GLU A 162 -13.47 14.27 -20.00
N LEU A 163 -12.55 14.17 -19.04
CA LEU A 163 -12.79 14.54 -17.64
C LEU A 163 -12.84 16.06 -17.42
N ASP A 164 -12.18 16.84 -18.28
CA ASP A 164 -12.11 18.31 -18.25
C ASP A 164 -11.76 18.90 -16.86
N PRO A 165 -10.67 18.44 -16.20
CA PRO A 165 -10.23 19.04 -14.94
C PRO A 165 -9.73 20.47 -15.18
N LEU A 166 -9.95 21.37 -14.22
CA LEU A 166 -9.31 22.69 -14.27
C LEU A 166 -7.78 22.53 -14.29
N PRO A 167 -7.05 23.34 -15.07
CA PRO A 167 -5.60 23.25 -15.13
C PRO A 167 -4.96 23.38 -13.75
N GLU A 168 -4.10 22.42 -13.38
CA GLU A 168 -3.40 22.39 -12.09
C GLU A 168 -1.91 22.06 -12.31
N VAL A 169 -1.02 22.75 -11.59
CA VAL A 169 0.44 22.61 -11.73
C VAL A 169 0.92 21.17 -11.54
N HIS A 170 0.36 20.46 -10.56
CA HIS A 170 0.77 19.09 -10.25
C HIS A 170 0.46 18.10 -11.38
N VAL A 171 -0.61 18.32 -12.15
CA VAL A 171 -0.89 17.48 -13.33
C VAL A 171 0.18 17.69 -14.41
N ALA A 172 0.62 18.93 -14.61
CA ALA A 172 1.67 19.24 -15.57
C ALA A 172 3.04 18.67 -15.14
N GLU A 173 3.36 18.72 -13.85
CA GLU A 173 4.57 18.12 -13.28
C GLU A 173 4.62 16.61 -13.50
N GLU A 174 3.53 15.90 -13.17
CA GLU A 174 3.43 14.45 -13.38
C GLU A 174 3.53 14.07 -14.86
N ALA A 175 2.94 14.87 -15.77
CA ALA A 175 3.07 14.67 -17.21
C ALA A 175 4.52 14.85 -17.69
N GLY A 176 5.23 15.86 -17.15
CA GLY A 176 6.64 16.09 -17.42
C GLY A 176 7.52 14.93 -16.95
N TYR A 177 7.25 14.40 -15.74
CA TYR A 177 7.96 13.25 -15.19
C TYR A 177 7.75 11.97 -16.02
N ALA A 178 6.51 11.73 -16.47
CA ALA A 178 6.19 10.62 -17.37
C ALA A 178 6.94 10.74 -18.70
N ALA A 179 6.95 11.94 -19.31
CA ALA A 179 7.64 12.21 -20.57
C ALA A 179 9.17 12.05 -20.48
N ALA A 180 9.76 12.30 -19.31
CA ALA A 180 11.18 12.10 -19.05
C ALA A 180 11.60 10.62 -18.87
N GLY A 181 10.65 9.68 -18.99
CA GLY A 181 10.90 8.23 -18.84
C GLY A 181 10.80 7.71 -17.40
N GLY A 182 10.22 8.49 -16.49
CA GLY A 182 10.00 8.11 -15.09
C GLY A 182 8.72 7.29 -14.83
N GLY A 183 7.91 7.01 -15.86
CA GLY A 183 6.64 6.30 -15.72
C GLY A 183 6.79 4.84 -15.28
N PRO A 184 5.81 4.26 -14.55
CA PRO A 184 5.86 2.85 -14.19
C PRO A 184 5.79 1.96 -15.44
N GLY A 185 6.79 1.09 -15.63
CA GLY A 185 6.82 0.12 -16.73
C GLY A 185 7.95 0.30 -17.76
N GLN A 186 8.80 1.34 -17.66
CA GLN A 186 10.04 1.40 -18.42
C GLN A 186 11.22 0.82 -17.61
N PRO A 187 12.13 0.04 -18.24
CA PRO A 187 13.32 -0.46 -17.55
C PRO A 187 14.18 0.72 -17.09
N ARG A 188 14.41 0.83 -15.78
CA ARG A 188 15.36 1.82 -15.23
C ARG A 188 16.73 1.55 -15.83
N LYS A 189 17.46 2.61 -16.19
CA LYS A 189 18.82 2.48 -16.69
C LYS A 189 19.71 1.93 -15.57
N PRO A 190 20.70 1.08 -15.87
CA PRO A 190 21.68 0.65 -14.86
C PRO A 190 22.45 1.88 -14.37
N GLY A 191 22.27 2.28 -13.10
CA GLY A 191 22.94 3.43 -12.49
C GLY A 191 22.14 4.21 -11.45
N ASP A 192 20.82 4.00 -11.35
CA ASP A 192 19.95 4.77 -10.46
C ASP A 192 19.75 4.14 -9.05
N LEU A 193 20.81 3.51 -8.49
CA LEU A 193 20.87 3.04 -7.10
C LEU A 193 22.04 3.66 -6.34
#